data_AF-A0A6P7GZ20-F1
#
_entry.id   AF-A0A6P7GZ20-F1
#
_cell.length_a   1.000
_cell.length_b   1.000
_cell.length_c   1.000
_cell.angle_alpha   90.00
_cell.angle_beta   90.00
_cell.angle_gamma   90.00
#
_symmetry.space_group_name_H-M   'P 1'
#
loop_
_entity.id
_entity.type
_entity.pdbx_description
1 polymer ?
#
loop_
_entity_poly.entity_id
_entity_poly.type
_entity_poly.pdbx_seq_one_letter_code
_entity_poly.pdbx_strand_id
1 'polypeptide(L)'
;MRSCRKQRPLVVTQMHVEDFLGVINIEKKIANRKVTEDKEKINWLKIRSIKIEKSDPFRLMIQQHDFSQPYQTISIKKSSRGRTANQEIFSVLIPLWPNGKPIAEAKLQNLKEMMHLIPADALTFYQNLQGANVTEDVEGYNVNVEDLDFEVDEVD
;
A
#
# COMPACT_ATOMS: atom_id res chain seq x y z
N MET A 1 -15.58 -4.58 25.49
CA MET A 1 -15.75 -3.53 24.46
C MET A 1 -15.60 -2.17 25.14
N ARG A 2 -14.51 -1.43 24.90
CA ARG A 2 -14.28 -0.11 25.52
C ARG A 2 -15.08 0.93 24.71
N SER A 3 -16.12 1.52 25.31
CA SER A 3 -16.97 2.53 24.66
C SER A 3 -16.71 3.89 25.30
N CYS A 4 -16.33 4.88 24.50
CA CYS A 4 -16.06 6.24 24.97
C CYS A 4 -17.31 7.14 25.04
N ARG A 5 -18.48 6.71 24.50
CA ARG A 5 -19.72 7.52 24.47
C ARG A 5 -20.98 6.67 24.67
N LYS A 6 -21.94 7.18 25.45
CA LYS A 6 -23.26 6.53 25.68
C LYS A 6 -24.16 6.52 24.43
N GLN A 7 -24.12 7.58 23.62
CA GLN A 7 -24.80 7.64 22.31
C GLN A 7 -23.74 7.63 21.21
N ARG A 8 -23.98 6.85 20.14
CA ARG A 8 -23.05 6.63 19.02
C ARG A 8 -21.65 6.27 19.53
N PRO A 9 -21.50 5.09 20.17
CA PRO A 9 -20.24 4.68 20.76
C PRO A 9 -19.15 4.63 19.69
N LEU A 10 -17.98 5.17 20.01
CA LEU A 10 -16.79 4.92 19.21
C LEU A 10 -16.44 3.44 19.38
N VAL A 11 -16.58 2.68 18.30
CA VAL A 11 -16.20 1.26 18.27
C VAL A 11 -14.72 1.20 18.00
N VAL A 12 -13.95 0.83 19.03
CA VAL A 12 -12.51 0.62 18.90
C VAL A 12 -12.28 -0.84 18.49
N THR A 13 -11.74 -1.04 17.30
CA THR A 13 -11.25 -2.34 16.85
C THR A 13 -9.74 -2.36 17.07
N GLN A 14 -9.29 -3.23 17.96
CA GLN A 14 -7.85 -3.47 18.13
C GLN A 14 -7.34 -4.26 16.92
N MET A 15 -6.25 -3.78 16.32
CA MET A 15 -5.55 -4.48 15.26
C MET A 15 -4.26 -5.08 15.82
N HIS A 16 -3.89 -6.24 15.32
CA HIS A 16 -2.63 -6.93 15.61
C HIS A 16 -1.66 -6.79 14.44
N VAL A 17 -0.40 -7.15 14.66
CA VAL A 17 0.66 -7.05 13.64
C VAL A 17 0.30 -7.89 12.40
N GLU A 18 -0.37 -9.03 12.59
CA GLU A 18 -0.78 -9.91 11.49
C GLU A 18 -1.88 -9.29 10.59
N ASP A 19 -2.61 -8.28 11.08
CA ASP A 19 -3.63 -7.58 10.31
C ASP A 19 -3.02 -6.60 9.29
N PHE A 20 -1.75 -6.23 9.45
CA PHE A 20 -1.04 -5.34 8.55
C PHE A 20 -0.28 -6.15 7.50
N LEU A 21 -0.85 -6.27 6.31
CA LEU A 21 -0.27 -7.04 5.20
C LEU A 21 0.33 -6.12 4.13
N GLY A 22 1.54 -6.46 3.68
CA GLY A 22 2.24 -5.80 2.60
C GLY A 22 1.98 -6.46 1.25
N VAL A 23 1.98 -5.63 0.20
CA VAL A 23 1.69 -6.03 -1.19
C VAL A 23 2.95 -6.14 -2.06
N ILE A 24 4.14 -5.96 -1.48
CA ILE A 24 5.44 -5.92 -2.19
C ILE A 24 5.67 -7.12 -3.12
N ASN A 25 5.20 -8.31 -2.72
CA ASN A 25 5.36 -9.51 -3.53
C ASN A 25 4.39 -9.55 -4.73
N ILE A 26 3.22 -8.90 -4.60
CA ILE A 26 2.24 -8.75 -5.67
C ILE A 26 2.77 -7.71 -6.67
N GLU A 27 3.30 -6.59 -6.18
CA GLU A 27 3.92 -5.54 -7.00
C GLU A 27 5.02 -6.11 -7.90
N LYS A 28 5.90 -6.95 -7.35
CA LYS A 28 6.97 -7.62 -8.12
C LYS A 28 6.45 -8.53 -9.23
N LYS A 29 5.21 -9.01 -9.13
CA LYS A 29 4.55 -9.93 -10.08
C LYS A 29 3.73 -9.20 -11.16
N ILE A 30 3.49 -7.89 -11.01
CA ILE A 30 2.77 -7.08 -11.99
C ILE A 30 3.72 -6.19 -12.79
N ALA A 31 3.23 -5.63 -13.89
CA ALA A 31 3.95 -4.66 -14.69
C ALA A 31 2.98 -3.68 -15.34
N ASN A 32 3.40 -2.41 -15.43
CA ASN A 32 2.66 -1.39 -16.16
C ASN A 32 2.54 -1.77 -17.64
N ARG A 33 1.33 -1.64 -18.19
CA ARG A 33 1.02 -1.97 -19.59
C ARG A 33 0.60 -0.70 -20.34
N LYS A 34 1.04 -0.59 -21.59
CA LYS A 34 0.67 0.52 -22.49
C LYS A 34 -0.18 0.06 -23.67
N VAL A 35 -0.37 -1.25 -23.78
CA VAL A 35 -1.16 -1.90 -24.83
C VAL A 35 -2.08 -2.95 -24.24
N THR A 36 -3.25 -3.13 -24.84
CA THR A 36 -4.21 -4.19 -24.51
C THR A 36 -3.75 -5.54 -25.09
N GLU A 37 -4.44 -6.62 -24.73
CA GLU A 37 -4.21 -7.94 -25.35
C GLU A 37 -4.46 -7.91 -26.87
N ASP A 38 -5.38 -7.06 -27.33
CA ASP A 38 -5.70 -6.82 -28.74
C ASP A 38 -4.71 -5.86 -29.44
N LYS A 39 -3.62 -5.48 -28.76
CA LYS A 39 -2.57 -4.55 -29.23
C LYS A 39 -3.04 -3.11 -29.46
N GLU A 40 -4.16 -2.72 -28.86
CA GLU A 40 -4.61 -1.33 -28.88
C GLU A 40 -3.87 -0.50 -27.82
N LYS A 41 -3.61 0.77 -28.14
CA LYS A 41 -2.92 1.68 -27.21
C LYS A 41 -3.86 2.06 -26.05
N ILE A 42 -3.32 2.03 -24.84
CA ILE A 42 -4.04 2.46 -23.64
C ILE A 42 -3.65 3.89 -23.33
N ASN A 43 -4.65 4.77 -23.15
CA ASN A 43 -4.46 6.06 -22.52
C ASN A 43 -5.03 6.03 -21.10
N TRP A 44 -4.17 5.84 -20.10
CA TRP A 44 -4.54 5.72 -18.69
C TRP A 44 -5.31 6.94 -18.16
N LEU A 45 -5.04 8.14 -18.68
CA LEU A 45 -5.74 9.37 -18.29
C LEU A 45 -7.17 9.45 -18.83
N LYS A 46 -7.54 8.61 -19.80
CA LYS A 46 -8.87 8.58 -20.43
C LYS A 46 -9.71 7.39 -19.99
N ILE A 47 -9.24 6.65 -18.98
CA ILE A 47 -9.97 5.51 -18.42
C ILE A 47 -11.19 6.00 -17.66
N ARG A 48 -12.35 5.41 -17.96
CA ARG A 48 -13.62 5.71 -17.28
C ARG A 48 -13.99 4.63 -16.28
N SER A 49 -13.69 3.38 -16.58
CA SER A 49 -13.97 2.25 -15.71
C SER A 49 -12.84 1.24 -15.75
N ILE A 50 -12.58 0.65 -14.58
CA ILE A 50 -11.70 -0.50 -14.40
C ILE A 50 -12.52 -1.55 -13.67
N LYS A 51 -12.65 -2.72 -14.28
CA LYS A 51 -13.28 -3.90 -13.70
C LYS A 51 -12.19 -4.94 -13.43
N ILE A 52 -12.22 -5.51 -12.24
CA ILE A 52 -11.29 -6.54 -11.76
C ILE A 52 -12.14 -7.69 -11.23
N GLU A 53 -11.80 -8.92 -11.65
CA GLU A 53 -12.48 -10.11 -11.18
C GLU A 53 -11.58 -10.92 -10.25
N LYS A 54 -12.13 -11.43 -9.14
CA LYS A 54 -11.35 -12.24 -8.18
C LYS A 54 -10.85 -13.55 -8.79
N SER A 55 -11.55 -14.07 -9.80
CA SER A 55 -11.21 -15.28 -10.56
C SER A 55 -9.94 -15.10 -11.38
N ASP A 56 -9.66 -13.89 -11.87
CA ASP A 56 -8.48 -13.58 -12.67
C ASP A 56 -7.84 -12.25 -12.23
N PRO A 57 -7.09 -12.28 -11.13
CA PRO A 57 -6.56 -11.06 -10.51
C PRO A 57 -5.45 -10.37 -11.31
N PHE A 58 -4.90 -11.01 -12.35
CA PHE A 58 -3.91 -10.39 -13.24
C PHE A 58 -4.52 -9.80 -14.50
N ARG A 59 -5.86 -9.81 -14.61
CA ARG A 59 -6.58 -9.32 -15.77
C ARG A 59 -7.42 -8.10 -15.40
N LEU A 60 -7.15 -6.99 -16.06
CA LEU A 60 -7.93 -5.78 -15.96
C LEU A 60 -8.83 -5.67 -17.18
N MET A 61 -10.11 -5.38 -16.95
CA MET A 61 -11.07 -5.05 -17.98
C MET A 61 -11.32 -3.54 -17.92
N ILE A 62 -10.98 -2.81 -18.96
CA ILE A 62 -11.04 -1.35 -18.98
C ILE A 62 -12.00 -0.83 -20.06
N GLN A 63 -12.61 0.33 -19.81
CA GLN A 63 -13.29 1.11 -20.85
C GLN A 63 -12.61 2.48 -20.96
N GLN A 64 -12.23 2.83 -22.19
CA GLN A 64 -11.65 4.13 -22.53
C GLN A 64 -12.78 5.05 -23.05
N HIS A 65 -12.76 6.32 -22.64
CA HIS A 65 -13.65 7.41 -23.11
C HIS A 65 -15.14 7.32 -22.73
N ASP A 66 -15.80 6.17 -22.95
CA ASP A 66 -17.25 5.97 -22.80
C ASP A 66 -17.57 4.62 -22.15
N PHE A 67 -18.62 4.57 -21.34
CA PHE A 67 -19.16 3.36 -20.70
C PHE A 67 -19.95 2.46 -21.67
N SER A 68 -20.32 2.98 -22.86
CA SER A 68 -21.03 2.20 -23.89
C SER A 68 -20.14 1.21 -24.64
N GLN A 69 -18.83 1.43 -24.64
CA GLN A 69 -17.86 0.60 -25.35
C GLN A 69 -17.67 -0.75 -24.66
N PRO A 70 -17.37 -1.84 -25.39
CA PRO A 70 -17.02 -3.10 -24.76
C PRO A 70 -15.73 -2.94 -23.92
N TYR A 71 -15.62 -3.75 -22.88
CA TYR A 71 -14.40 -3.80 -22.08
C TYR A 71 -13.23 -4.32 -22.92
N GLN A 72 -12.15 -3.57 -22.94
CA GLN A 72 -10.87 -4.00 -23.46
C GLN A 72 -10.08 -4.69 -22.36
N THR A 73 -9.32 -5.72 -22.72
CA THR A 73 -8.67 -6.57 -21.72
C THR A 73 -7.16 -6.35 -21.69
N ILE A 74 -6.61 -6.30 -20.47
CA ILE A 74 -5.20 -6.06 -20.21
C ILE A 74 -4.69 -7.12 -19.23
N SER A 75 -3.64 -7.84 -19.60
CA SER A 75 -2.87 -8.67 -18.67
C SER A 75 -1.73 -7.89 -18.03
N ILE A 76 -1.82 -7.66 -16.72
CA ILE A 76 -0.78 -7.00 -15.92
C ILE A 76 0.28 -7.99 -15.41
N LYS A 77 0.15 -9.28 -15.70
CA LYS A 77 1.11 -10.31 -15.29
C LYS A 77 2.49 -10.02 -15.88
N LYS A 78 3.53 -9.95 -15.05
CA LYS A 78 4.92 -9.80 -15.50
C LYS A 78 5.36 -11.05 -16.27
N SER A 79 6.02 -10.86 -17.41
CA SER A 79 6.53 -11.98 -18.21
C SER A 79 7.76 -12.57 -17.53
N SER A 80 7.73 -13.87 -17.22
CA SER A 80 8.87 -14.62 -16.69
C SER A 80 9.41 -15.57 -17.75
N ARG A 81 10.72 -15.64 -17.97
CA ARG A 81 11.32 -16.73 -18.75
C ARG A 81 11.22 -18.03 -17.94
N GLY A 82 10.49 -19.02 -18.45
CA GLY A 82 10.34 -20.35 -17.84
C GLY A 82 8.92 -20.67 -17.35
N ARG A 83 8.73 -21.89 -16.82
CA ARG A 83 7.45 -22.39 -16.31
C ARG A 83 7.12 -21.68 -15.00
N THR A 84 6.14 -20.79 -15.01
CA THR A 84 5.67 -20.12 -13.79
C THR A 84 4.78 -21.09 -13.01
N ALA A 85 5.14 -21.39 -11.76
CA ALA A 85 4.22 -22.05 -10.84
C ALA A 85 3.02 -21.12 -10.61
N ASN A 86 1.80 -21.64 -10.76
CA ASN A 86 0.59 -20.93 -10.35
C ASN A 86 0.59 -20.83 -8.82
N GLN A 87 1.20 -19.77 -8.28
CA GLN A 87 1.06 -19.42 -6.88
C GLN A 87 -0.22 -18.61 -6.72
N GLU A 88 -1.09 -19.02 -5.80
CA GLU A 88 -2.23 -18.22 -5.37
C GLU A 88 -1.73 -16.86 -4.89
N ILE A 89 -2.36 -15.75 -5.33
CA ILE A 89 -1.89 -14.40 -4.98
C ILE A 89 -2.01 -14.12 -3.48
N PHE A 90 -3.07 -14.64 -2.85
CA PHE A 90 -3.36 -14.41 -1.45
C PHE A 90 -2.42 -15.15 -0.49
N SER A 91 -1.78 -16.23 -0.93
CA SER A 91 -0.79 -16.94 -0.13
C SER A 91 0.58 -16.24 -0.09
N VAL A 92 0.69 -15.04 -0.67
CA VAL A 92 1.95 -14.30 -0.87
C VAL A 92 1.98 -13.01 -0.05
N LEU A 93 0.89 -12.66 0.62
CA LEU A 93 0.83 -11.51 1.52
C LEU A 93 1.72 -11.80 2.73
N ILE A 94 2.58 -10.83 3.05
CA ILE A 94 3.51 -10.90 4.18
C ILE A 94 3.20 -9.78 5.16
N PRO A 95 3.52 -9.92 6.46
CA PRO A 95 3.38 -8.80 7.39
C PRO A 95 4.14 -7.56 6.93
N LEU A 96 3.47 -6.41 6.93
CA LEU A 96 4.02 -5.13 6.48
C LEU A 96 5.09 -4.61 7.44
N TRP A 97 4.85 -4.75 8.75
CA TRP A 97 5.75 -4.30 9.81
C TRP A 97 5.90 -5.36 10.90
N PRO A 98 6.63 -6.46 10.62
CA PRO A 98 6.75 -7.58 11.57
C PRO A 98 7.38 -7.16 12.91
N ASN A 99 8.24 -6.14 12.90
CA ASN A 99 8.92 -5.62 14.10
C ASN A 99 8.43 -4.21 14.49
N GLY A 100 7.26 -3.80 13.98
CA GLY A 100 6.75 -2.43 14.12
C GLY A 100 7.29 -1.48 13.05
N LYS A 101 6.55 -0.40 12.81
CA LYS A 101 6.95 0.65 11.86
C LYS A 101 8.04 1.52 12.50
N PRO A 102 9.23 1.64 11.90
CA PRO A 102 10.26 2.53 12.42
C PRO A 102 9.83 4.00 12.28
N ILE A 103 10.34 4.84 13.17
CA ILE A 103 10.09 6.28 13.18
C ILE A 103 11.38 7.06 12.92
N ALA A 104 11.27 8.34 12.56
CA ALA A 104 12.44 9.19 12.40
C ALA A 104 13.29 9.24 13.69
N GLU A 105 14.61 9.19 13.55
CA GLU A 105 15.53 9.17 14.70
C GLU A 105 15.35 10.40 15.61
N ALA A 106 15.16 11.59 15.03
CA ALA A 106 14.90 12.81 15.77
C ALA A 106 13.64 12.70 16.65
N LYS A 107 12.60 12.06 16.14
CA LYS A 107 11.34 11.82 16.87
C LYS A 107 11.52 10.80 17.98
N LEU A 108 12.29 9.74 17.72
CA LEU A 108 12.65 8.76 18.75
C LEU A 108 13.43 9.40 19.89
N GLN A 109 14.37 10.30 19.59
CA GLN A 109 15.12 11.04 20.61
C GLN A 109 14.21 11.92 21.47
N ASN A 110 13.33 12.70 20.84
CA ASN A 110 12.34 13.51 21.57
C ASN A 110 11.45 12.63 22.46
N LEU A 111 10.99 11.47 21.97
CA LEU A 111 10.19 10.54 22.77
C LEU A 111 10.98 9.98 23.96
N LYS A 112 12.28 9.67 23.78
CA LYS A 112 13.17 9.22 24.86
C LYS A 112 13.29 10.28 25.97
N GLU A 113 13.39 11.55 25.61
CA GLU A 113 13.43 12.67 26.57
C GLU A 113 12.10 12.79 27.35
N MET A 114 10.98 12.52 26.69
CA MET A 114 9.64 12.59 27.28
C MET A 114 9.20 11.31 28.02
N MET A 115 10.03 10.27 28.10
CA MET A 115 9.65 8.98 28.72
C MET A 115 9.15 9.09 30.16
N HIS A 116 9.63 10.09 30.90
CA HIS A 116 9.22 10.35 32.28
C HIS A 116 7.76 10.82 32.40
N LEU A 117 7.16 11.29 31.31
CA LEU A 117 5.75 11.70 31.24
C LEU A 117 4.83 10.53 30.83
N ILE A 118 5.40 9.41 30.39
CA ILE A 118 4.64 8.28 29.85
C ILE A 118 4.20 7.37 31.00
N PRO A 119 2.90 7.00 31.05
CA PRO A 119 2.38 6.02 32.01
C PRO A 119 3.13 4.68 32.00
N ALA A 120 3.26 4.06 33.17
CA ALA A 120 4.07 2.84 33.34
C ALA A 120 3.60 1.65 32.50
N ASP A 121 2.29 1.56 32.23
CA ASP A 121 1.66 0.55 31.38
C ASP A 121 1.98 0.72 29.89
N ALA A 122 2.39 1.91 29.46
CA ALA A 122 2.77 2.21 28.08
C ALA A 122 4.30 2.24 27.86
N LEU A 123 5.12 2.33 28.92
CA LEU A 123 6.58 2.46 28.82
C LEU A 123 7.22 1.38 27.93
N THR A 124 6.81 0.12 28.08
CA THR A 124 7.36 -1.00 27.30
C THR A 124 7.14 -0.82 25.80
N PHE A 125 6.00 -0.26 25.39
CA PHE A 125 5.74 0.03 23.97
C PHE A 125 6.73 1.06 23.43
N TYR A 126 6.88 2.20 24.12
CA TYR A 126 7.76 3.28 23.67
C TYR A 126 9.26 2.91 23.72
N GLN A 127 9.67 2.04 24.66
CA GLN A 127 11.04 1.52 24.73
C GLN A 127 11.39 0.61 23.54
N ASN A 128 10.41 -0.09 22.99
CA ASN A 128 10.61 -1.00 21.87
C ASN A 128 10.52 -0.30 20.50
N LEU A 129 10.31 1.02 20.46
CA LEU A 129 10.28 1.77 19.20
C LEU A 129 11.65 1.75 18.53
N GLN A 130 11.64 1.56 17.21
CA GLN A 130 12.84 1.51 16.39
C GLN A 130 13.01 2.81 15.62
N GLY A 131 14.22 3.36 15.67
CA GLY A 131 14.62 4.52 14.89
C GLY A 131 15.15 4.08 13.54
N ALA A 132 14.83 4.84 12.49
CA ALA A 132 15.48 4.73 11.21
C ALA A 132 15.68 6.12 10.61
N ASN A 133 16.59 6.21 9.64
CA ASN A 133 16.82 7.44 8.89
C ASN A 133 15.70 7.60 7.85
N VAL A 134 14.52 7.99 8.35
CA VAL A 134 13.30 8.17 7.56
C VAL A 134 12.99 9.66 7.51
N THR A 135 12.92 10.20 6.30
CA THR A 135 12.32 11.52 6.05
C THR A 135 10.81 11.38 6.22
N GLU A 136 10.28 11.82 7.38
CA GLU A 136 8.83 11.97 7.58
C GLU A 136 8.37 13.23 6.84
N ASP A 137 7.59 13.06 5.78
CA ASP A 137 6.82 14.14 5.16
C ASP A 137 5.62 14.50 6.04
N VAL A 138 5.13 15.74 5.93
CA VAL A 138 4.03 16.28 6.75
C VAL A 138 2.73 15.48 6.58
N GLU A 139 2.59 14.73 5.48
CA GLU A 139 1.39 13.95 5.14
C GLU A 139 1.51 12.46 5.47
N GLY A 140 2.67 11.99 5.93
CA GLY A 140 2.91 10.59 6.30
C GLY A 140 2.99 9.63 5.10
N TYR A 141 3.15 10.15 3.89
CA TYR A 141 3.50 9.41 2.68
C TYR A 141 5.01 9.45 2.50
N ASN A 142 5.70 8.53 3.18
CA ASN A 142 7.12 8.27 2.94
C ASN A 142 7.30 7.56 1.58
N VAL A 143 7.02 8.24 0.47
CA VAL A 143 7.48 7.84 -0.85
C VAL A 143 8.77 8.62 -1.07
N ASN A 144 9.90 7.94 -1.23
CA ASN A 144 11.09 8.66 -1.70
C ASN A 144 10.73 9.28 -3.04
N VAL A 145 11.13 10.53 -3.29
CA VAL A 145 10.94 11.16 -4.60
C VAL A 145 11.58 10.31 -5.71
N GLU A 146 12.63 9.57 -5.38
CA GLU A 146 13.28 8.58 -6.26
C GLU A 146 12.41 7.35 -6.60
N ASP A 147 11.41 7.03 -5.77
CA ASP A 147 10.47 5.91 -5.96
C ASP A 147 9.18 6.35 -6.69
N LEU A 148 9.01 7.64 -6.98
CA LEU A 148 7.88 8.16 -7.76
C LEU A 148 8.14 7.89 -9.25
N ASP A 149 7.17 7.28 -9.93
CA ASP A 149 7.22 7.00 -11.37
C ASP A 149 6.71 8.16 -12.23
N PHE A 150 6.57 9.35 -11.64
CA PHE A 150 6.16 10.59 -12.30
C PHE A 150 7.03 11.78 -11.84
N GLU A 151 7.26 12.71 -12.75
CA GLU A 151 7.97 13.96 -12.46
C GLU A 151 7.04 14.87 -11.63
N VAL A 152 7.54 15.37 -10.50
CA VAL A 152 6.84 16.38 -9.70
C VAL A 152 7.15 17.72 -10.35
N ASP A 153 6.14 18.34 -10.97
CA ASP A 153 6.29 19.69 -11.53
C ASP A 153 6.65 20.66 -10.39
N GLU A 154 7.80 21.33 -10.51
CA GLU A 154 8.17 22.43 -9.61
C GLU A 154 7.15 23.55 -9.80
N VAL A 155 6.41 23.86 -8.72
CA VAL A 155 5.51 25.00 -8.69
C VAL A 155 6.35 26.23 -8.37
N ASP A 156 6.54 27.10 -9.36
CA ASP A 156 7.17 28.43 -9.24
C ASP A 156 6.49 29.31 -8.16
#